data_AF-A0A852LVW7-F1
#
_entry.id   AF-A0A852LVW7-F1
#
_cell.length_a   1.000
_cell.length_b   1.000
_cell.length_c   1.000
_cell.angle_alpha   90.00
_cell.angle_beta   90.00
_cell.angle_gamma   90.00
#
_symmetry.space_group_name_H-M   'P 1'
#
loop_
_entity.id
_entity.type
_entity.pdbx_description
1 polymer ?
#
loop_
_entity_poly.entity_id
_entity_poly.type
_entity_poly.pdbx_seq_one_letter_code
_entity_poly.pdbx_strand_id
1 'polypeptide(L)'
;SELIRGFLLSGMPCPSSCPPGLLALMAPGLALMATFSLPSQAGDRRTLPVEKPSGVKGRTLILLDVNTKSPVRIISENFLSLQLDPSIIHDGWLDFLSSRRLVTLARGLAPAFLRFAGKRTDFLQFHNVKNPAKSRGGPGPDYYLKNYEDDIVRSDIALDKQKGCKIAQHPDIMLELQREKAAQMHLVLLKEQFSNTYSNLTLTARSLDKLYNFADCSGLHLIFALNALRRNPNNSWNSSNALSLLKYSASKKYNISWELGNEPNNYRTLIGRSVNGSQLGKDYIQLRSLLQLIRTYSKANLYGPNIGRPRKNVIALLEGFMKVAGSTVDAVTWQHYYIDGRVSKVTDFLKTRLLDTLSDQIRKIQKVVNTYTPGKKIWLEGVGVTSSGGMNNLSDSYAAGFLWLNTLGLLANQGIDVVVRHSFLDHGHNHLVDQNFNPLP
;
A
#
# COMPACT_ATOMS: atom_id res chain seq x y z
N SER A 1 -15.91 -38.72 -24.58
CA SER A 1 -14.79 -38.61 -25.53
C SER A 1 -13.70 -37.83 -24.85
N GLU A 2 -12.53 -38.43 -24.78
CA GLU A 2 -11.38 -38.14 -23.92
C GLU A 2 -10.72 -36.78 -24.20
N LEU A 3 -10.24 -36.11 -23.15
CA LEU A 3 -8.80 -35.82 -22.94
C LEU A 3 -8.63 -34.89 -21.71
N ILE A 4 -8.47 -35.47 -20.52
CA ILE A 4 -7.76 -34.84 -19.39
C ILE A 4 -7.10 -35.96 -18.57
N ARG A 5 -5.78 -36.12 -18.66
CA ARG A 5 -4.87 -36.55 -17.57
C ARG A 5 -3.43 -36.68 -18.06
N GLY A 6 -2.50 -36.15 -17.26
CA GLY A 6 -1.08 -36.50 -17.29
C GLY A 6 -0.16 -35.28 -17.36
N PHE A 7 0.46 -34.90 -16.25
CA PHE A 7 1.85 -35.28 -15.94
C PHE A 7 2.34 -34.53 -14.70
N LEU A 8 2.69 -35.31 -13.67
CA LEU A 8 3.48 -34.92 -12.51
C LEU A 8 4.81 -35.70 -12.57
N LEU A 9 5.90 -34.96 -12.35
CA LEU A 9 7.18 -35.35 -11.73
C LEU A 9 8.07 -36.42 -12.41
N SER A 10 9.22 -35.95 -12.92
CA SER A 10 10.40 -36.75 -13.24
C SER A 10 11.53 -36.47 -12.22
N GLY A 11 12.03 -37.53 -11.58
CA GLY A 11 13.23 -37.53 -10.74
C GLY A 11 14.51 -37.85 -11.53
N MET A 12 15.66 -37.43 -10.97
CA MET A 12 17.02 -37.76 -11.45
C MET A 12 17.55 -39.05 -10.78
N PRO A 13 18.46 -39.82 -11.42
CA PRO A 13 19.12 -40.97 -10.81
C PRO A 13 20.61 -40.73 -10.49
N CYS A 14 21.15 -41.44 -9.49
CA CYS A 14 22.58 -41.81 -9.37
C CYS A 14 22.73 -43.08 -8.50
N PRO A 15 23.78 -43.91 -8.70
CA PRO A 15 23.71 -45.35 -8.50
C PRO A 15 24.51 -45.93 -7.31
N SER A 16 24.15 -47.18 -7.04
CA SER A 16 24.64 -48.25 -6.16
C SER A 16 26.16 -48.43 -5.93
N SER A 17 26.53 -48.91 -4.74
CA SER A 17 27.28 -50.18 -4.54
C SER A 17 27.58 -50.51 -3.06
N CYS A 18 27.22 -51.73 -2.62
CA CYS A 18 27.82 -52.51 -1.52
C CYS A 18 28.46 -53.78 -2.14
N PRO A 19 29.36 -54.51 -1.44
CA PRO A 19 29.06 -55.90 -1.01
C PRO A 19 29.86 -56.34 0.30
N PRO A 20 29.80 -57.61 0.82
CA PRO A 20 29.53 -57.89 2.25
C PRO A 20 30.47 -58.92 2.98
N GLY A 21 30.15 -59.31 4.24
CA GLY A 21 30.65 -60.51 4.98
C GLY A 21 31.42 -60.21 6.28
N LEU A 22 31.50 -61.00 7.38
CA LEU A 22 30.90 -62.24 7.92
C LEU A 22 31.49 -62.41 9.36
N LEU A 23 30.70 -62.92 10.34
CA LEU A 23 31.08 -63.61 11.63
C LEU A 23 31.89 -62.81 12.71
N ALA A 24 31.91 -63.07 14.02
CA ALA A 24 31.13 -63.83 15.02
C ALA A 24 31.72 -63.53 16.43
N LEU A 25 30.90 -63.76 17.48
CA LEU A 25 31.24 -64.34 18.81
C LEU A 25 31.87 -63.53 19.99
N MET A 26 31.34 -63.88 21.17
CA MET A 26 31.86 -63.88 22.56
C MET A 26 31.56 -62.72 23.54
N ALA A 27 30.45 -62.89 24.27
CA ALA A 27 30.28 -63.08 25.73
C ALA A 27 31.00 -62.22 26.82
N PRO A 28 30.38 -62.06 28.02
CA PRO A 28 30.73 -61.08 29.06
C PRO A 28 31.38 -61.70 30.33
N GLY A 29 31.91 -60.89 31.26
CA GLY A 29 32.29 -61.38 32.58
C GLY A 29 32.86 -60.36 33.58
N LEU A 30 32.30 -60.46 34.81
CA LEU A 30 32.87 -60.17 36.15
C LEU A 30 32.93 -58.69 36.59
N ALA A 31 32.08 -58.23 37.51
CA ALA A 31 31.90 -58.55 38.94
C ALA A 31 33.02 -58.01 39.85
N LEU A 32 32.66 -57.11 40.77
CA LEU A 32 33.35 -56.97 42.04
C LEU A 32 32.34 -56.76 43.18
N MET A 33 32.44 -57.64 44.16
CA MET A 33 31.68 -57.69 45.41
C MET A 33 32.32 -56.78 46.47
N ALA A 34 31.51 -56.21 47.35
CA ALA A 34 31.91 -55.94 48.73
C ALA A 34 30.66 -55.96 49.64
N THR A 35 30.87 -56.42 50.86
CA THR A 35 29.98 -57.28 51.64
C THR A 35 29.35 -56.62 52.88
N PHE A 36 28.17 -57.14 53.24
CA PHE A 36 27.54 -57.35 54.56
C PHE A 36 27.46 -56.21 55.61
N SER A 37 26.22 -55.86 56.01
CA SER A 37 25.68 -56.15 57.36
C SER A 37 24.28 -55.52 57.59
N LEU A 38 23.37 -56.29 58.18
CA LEU A 38 22.15 -55.85 58.90
C LEU A 38 22.41 -56.24 60.39
N PRO A 39 21.90 -55.53 61.42
CA PRO A 39 20.44 -55.40 61.62
C PRO A 39 19.97 -54.14 62.41
N SER A 40 18.66 -54.12 62.68
CA SER A 40 17.97 -53.44 63.81
C SER A 40 17.12 -52.20 63.49
N GLN A 41 15.87 -52.31 63.92
CA GLN A 41 14.81 -51.29 63.91
C GLN A 41 15.19 -50.05 64.74
N ALA A 42 14.74 -48.88 64.29
CA ALA A 42 14.03 -47.88 65.10
C ALA A 42 13.46 -46.84 64.14
N GLY A 43 12.18 -46.51 64.31
CA GLY A 43 11.46 -45.61 63.42
C GLY A 43 12.05 -44.21 63.41
N ASP A 44 12.12 -43.62 62.23
CA ASP A 44 12.13 -42.17 62.11
C ASP A 44 11.37 -41.71 60.87
N ARG A 45 10.59 -40.65 61.07
CA ARG A 45 9.52 -40.18 60.18
C ARG A 45 10.04 -39.93 58.76
N ARG A 46 9.51 -40.66 57.76
CA ARG A 46 9.54 -40.22 56.36
C ARG A 46 8.75 -38.91 56.26
N THR A 47 9.44 -37.78 56.11
CA THR A 47 8.86 -36.59 55.49
C THR A 47 8.49 -36.96 54.07
N LEU A 48 7.18 -37.07 53.81
CA LEU A 48 6.65 -37.12 52.45
C LEU A 48 7.19 -35.91 51.67
N PRO A 49 7.67 -36.07 50.43
CA PRO A 49 7.92 -34.92 49.59
C PRO A 49 6.56 -34.25 49.37
N VAL A 50 6.40 -33.04 49.91
CA VAL A 50 5.31 -32.16 49.50
C VAL A 50 5.52 -31.93 48.01
N GLU A 51 4.73 -32.61 47.18
CA GLU A 51 4.57 -32.24 45.79
C GLU A 51 4.16 -30.76 45.78
N LYS A 52 5.09 -29.89 45.34
CA LYS A 52 4.70 -28.54 44.95
C LYS A 52 3.60 -28.69 43.90
N PRO A 53 2.46 -28.01 44.04
CA PRO A 53 1.45 -28.02 43.00
C PRO A 53 2.11 -27.59 41.69
N SER A 54 2.15 -28.49 40.72
CA SER A 54 2.55 -28.23 39.34
C SER A 54 1.45 -27.38 38.68
N GLY A 55 1.36 -26.10 39.05
CA GLY A 55 0.21 -25.33 38.59
C GLY A 55 0.12 -23.84 38.88
N VAL A 56 1.09 -23.21 39.54
CA VAL A 56 1.07 -21.74 39.65
C VAL A 56 2.00 -21.15 38.61
N LYS A 57 1.47 -20.96 37.39
CA LYS A 57 2.07 -20.02 36.42
C LYS A 57 2.22 -18.69 37.16
N GLY A 58 3.46 -18.24 37.38
CA GLY A 58 3.72 -16.95 38.01
C GLY A 58 2.90 -15.86 37.31
N ARG A 59 2.17 -15.06 38.08
CA ARG A 59 1.40 -13.94 37.54
C ARG A 59 2.39 -12.91 37.02
N THR A 60 2.43 -12.68 35.71
CA THR A 60 3.16 -11.54 35.14
C THR A 60 2.41 -10.27 35.52
N LEU A 61 2.96 -9.51 36.46
CA LEU A 61 2.43 -8.21 36.83
C LEU A 61 3.01 -7.15 35.89
N ILE A 62 2.15 -6.48 35.12
CA ILE A 62 2.53 -5.38 34.24
C ILE A 62 2.00 -4.08 34.87
N LEU A 63 2.90 -3.18 35.23
CA LEU A 63 2.54 -1.84 35.73
C LEU A 63 2.53 -0.88 34.55
N LEU A 64 1.43 -0.15 34.38
CA LEU A 64 1.28 0.88 33.35
C LEU A 64 1.33 2.26 34.01
N ASP A 65 2.29 3.09 33.60
CA ASP A 65 2.36 4.49 33.97
C ASP A 65 1.74 5.35 32.85
N VAL A 66 0.80 6.21 33.22
CA VAL A 66 0.01 7.02 32.27
C VAL A 66 0.11 8.50 32.66
N ASN A 67 0.78 9.28 31.82
CA ASN A 67 0.90 10.72 31.98
C ASN A 67 -0.07 11.46 31.04
N THR A 68 -1.03 12.17 31.61
CA THR A 68 -2.07 12.94 30.88
C THR A 68 -1.89 14.46 30.98
N LYS A 69 -0.76 14.95 31.50
CA LYS A 69 -0.55 16.40 31.75
C LYS A 69 -0.49 17.24 30.48
N SER A 70 0.06 16.71 29.39
CA SER A 70 0.19 17.41 28.11
C SER A 70 0.29 16.43 26.95
N PRO A 71 -0.24 16.74 25.76
CA PRO A 71 -0.10 15.88 24.60
C PRO A 71 1.37 15.79 24.17
N VAL A 72 1.85 14.57 23.89
CA VAL A 72 3.21 14.36 23.36
C VAL A 72 3.31 14.88 21.93
N ARG A 73 2.26 14.66 21.12
CA ARG A 73 2.12 15.10 19.73
C ARG A 73 0.66 15.41 19.42
N ILE A 74 0.45 16.32 18.46
CA ILE A 74 -0.84 16.57 17.82
C ILE A 74 -0.66 16.21 16.35
N ILE A 75 -1.44 15.25 15.89
CA ILE A 75 -1.43 14.72 14.51
C ILE A 75 -2.67 15.21 13.75
N SER A 76 -2.69 15.01 12.43
CA SER A 76 -3.82 15.39 11.59
C SER A 76 -5.09 14.62 11.96
N GLU A 77 -6.25 15.23 11.80
CA GLU A 77 -7.53 14.50 11.83
C GLU A 77 -7.61 13.44 10.73
N ASN A 78 -6.87 13.64 9.63
CA ASN A 78 -6.74 12.69 8.53
C ASN A 78 -5.56 11.71 8.73
N PHE A 79 -5.13 11.47 9.98
CA PHE A 79 -3.93 10.68 10.29
C PHE A 79 -3.93 9.31 9.62
N LEU A 80 -5.06 8.59 9.64
CA LEU A 80 -5.23 7.33 8.94
C LEU A 80 -5.88 7.59 7.59
N SER A 81 -5.09 7.47 6.53
CA SER A 81 -5.50 7.77 5.15
C SER A 81 -5.28 6.57 4.22
N LEU A 82 -5.82 6.64 3.01
CA LEU A 82 -5.98 5.50 2.10
C LEU A 82 -5.32 5.74 0.75
N GLN A 83 -4.80 4.68 0.13
CA GLN A 83 -4.25 4.71 -1.24
C GLN A 83 -5.08 3.86 -2.21
N LEU A 84 -5.23 4.35 -3.43
CA LEU A 84 -5.62 3.60 -4.62
C LEU A 84 -4.51 3.69 -5.67
N ASP A 85 -4.00 2.56 -6.16
CA ASP A 85 -3.02 2.53 -7.24
C ASP A 85 -3.70 2.83 -8.59
N PRO A 86 -3.05 3.57 -9.50
CA PRO A 86 -3.59 3.80 -10.84
C PRO A 86 -3.89 2.54 -11.66
N SER A 87 -3.41 1.36 -11.24
CA SER A 87 -3.83 0.04 -11.74
C SER A 87 -5.34 -0.10 -11.91
N ILE A 88 -6.14 0.55 -11.05
CA ILE A 88 -7.60 0.45 -11.10
C ILE A 88 -8.22 1.10 -12.33
N ILE A 89 -7.49 1.89 -13.12
CA ILE A 89 -8.03 2.52 -14.34
C ILE A 89 -8.35 1.47 -15.43
N HIS A 90 -7.72 0.30 -15.38
CA HIS A 90 -8.06 -0.78 -16.29
C HIS A 90 -9.52 -1.22 -16.13
N ASP A 91 -10.10 -1.71 -17.24
CA ASP A 91 -11.51 -2.06 -17.32
C ASP A 91 -11.96 -3.00 -16.19
N GLY A 92 -13.17 -2.74 -15.67
CA GLY A 92 -13.78 -3.47 -14.55
C GLY A 92 -13.40 -2.95 -13.16
N TRP A 93 -12.14 -2.55 -12.95
CA TRP A 93 -11.67 -2.13 -11.62
C TRP A 93 -12.18 -0.74 -11.20
N LEU A 94 -12.16 0.23 -12.11
CA LEU A 94 -12.59 1.59 -11.80
C LEU A 94 -14.09 1.67 -11.50
N ASP A 95 -14.86 0.77 -12.13
CA ASP A 95 -16.31 0.73 -11.99
C ASP A 95 -16.76 0.25 -10.60
N PHE A 96 -15.90 -0.48 -9.88
CA PHE A 96 -16.14 -0.83 -8.49
C PHE A 96 -16.30 0.40 -7.59
N LEU A 97 -15.70 1.55 -7.93
CA LEU A 97 -15.83 2.77 -7.14
C LEU A 97 -17.28 3.31 -7.09
N SER A 98 -18.16 2.88 -8.00
CA SER A 98 -19.60 3.17 -7.95
C SER A 98 -20.36 2.31 -6.92
N SER A 99 -19.74 1.27 -6.35
CA SER A 99 -20.39 0.34 -5.44
C SER A 99 -20.80 1.02 -4.13
N ARG A 100 -22.10 0.91 -3.80
CA ARG A 100 -22.63 1.37 -2.50
C ARG A 100 -21.89 0.74 -1.32
N ARG A 101 -21.47 -0.52 -1.45
CA ARG A 101 -20.74 -1.23 -0.39
C ARG A 101 -19.36 -0.62 -0.18
N LEU A 102 -18.61 -0.37 -1.26
CA LEU A 102 -17.30 0.28 -1.17
C LEU A 102 -17.38 1.71 -0.64
N VAL A 103 -18.34 2.50 -1.11
CA VAL A 103 -18.57 3.86 -0.59
C VAL A 103 -18.91 3.82 0.91
N THR A 104 -19.71 2.85 1.36
CA THR A 104 -20.06 2.71 2.78
C THR A 104 -18.83 2.39 3.64
N LEU A 105 -17.98 1.47 3.17
CA LEU A 105 -16.72 1.13 3.86
C LEU A 105 -15.76 2.32 3.90
N ALA A 106 -15.63 3.06 2.78
CA ALA A 106 -14.79 4.25 2.70
C ALA A 106 -15.28 5.38 3.63
N ARG A 107 -16.61 5.59 3.73
CA ARG A 107 -17.20 6.55 4.68
C ARG A 107 -16.86 6.25 6.12
N GLY A 108 -16.77 4.96 6.49
CA GLY A 108 -16.39 4.55 7.84
C GLY A 108 -14.96 4.94 8.23
N LEU A 109 -14.14 5.34 7.26
CA LEU A 109 -12.75 5.75 7.45
C LEU A 109 -12.56 7.29 7.34
N ALA A 110 -13.63 8.04 7.08
CA ALA A 110 -13.58 9.51 7.06
C ALA A 110 -13.49 10.09 8.50
N PRO A 111 -12.82 11.23 8.71
CA PRO A 111 -12.10 12.03 7.70
C PRO A 111 -10.74 11.40 7.34
N ALA A 112 -10.45 11.33 6.03
CA ALA A 112 -9.20 10.78 5.53
C ALA A 112 -8.86 11.31 4.13
N PHE A 113 -7.58 11.24 3.77
CA PHE A 113 -7.15 11.42 2.38
C PHE A 113 -7.35 10.13 1.59
N LEU A 114 -7.74 10.29 0.33
CA LEU A 114 -7.63 9.25 -0.69
C LEU A 114 -6.50 9.62 -1.64
N ARG A 115 -5.35 8.99 -1.51
CA ARG A 115 -4.20 9.20 -2.38
C ARG A 115 -4.32 8.31 -3.62
N PHE A 116 -4.51 8.91 -4.78
CA PHE A 116 -4.47 8.22 -6.07
C PHE A 116 -3.06 8.29 -6.65
N ALA A 117 -2.26 7.27 -6.33
CA ALA A 117 -0.85 7.18 -6.65
C ALA A 117 -0.33 5.75 -6.45
N GLY A 118 0.86 5.49 -6.97
CA GLY A 118 1.52 4.19 -6.93
C GLY A 118 2.47 3.99 -8.10
N LYS A 119 2.85 2.74 -8.41
CA LYS A 119 3.90 2.47 -9.41
C LYS A 119 3.54 2.91 -10.83
N ARG A 120 2.24 2.94 -11.16
CA ARG A 120 1.73 3.38 -12.47
C ARG A 120 1.53 4.90 -12.60
N THR A 121 1.75 5.68 -11.54
CA THR A 121 1.59 7.16 -11.56
C THR A 121 2.34 7.80 -12.72
N ASP A 122 3.59 7.40 -12.92
CA ASP A 122 4.48 7.99 -13.91
C ASP A 122 4.32 7.42 -15.33
N PHE A 123 3.32 6.56 -15.53
CA PHE A 123 2.91 6.04 -16.83
C PHE A 123 1.52 6.55 -17.22
N LEU A 124 0.86 7.31 -16.34
CA LEU A 124 -0.47 7.84 -16.55
C LEU A 124 -0.44 9.06 -17.47
N GLN A 125 -1.36 9.13 -18.43
CA GLN A 125 -1.52 10.24 -19.35
C GLN A 125 -2.99 10.65 -19.44
N PHE A 126 -3.27 11.91 -19.15
CA PHE A 126 -4.63 12.43 -19.27
C PHE A 126 -4.97 12.73 -20.74
N HIS A 127 -6.02 12.09 -21.25
CA HIS A 127 -6.56 12.37 -22.58
C HIS A 127 -8.00 12.86 -22.46
N ASN A 128 -8.19 14.15 -22.78
CA ASN A 128 -9.51 14.76 -22.86
C ASN A 128 -10.12 14.50 -24.25
N VAL A 129 -10.51 13.25 -24.51
CA VAL A 129 -11.23 12.90 -25.73
C VAL A 129 -12.67 13.41 -25.58
N LYS A 130 -13.13 14.30 -26.47
CA LYS A 130 -14.57 14.59 -26.60
C LYS A 130 -15.26 13.26 -26.88
N ASN A 131 -16.29 12.92 -26.11
CA ASN A 131 -16.97 11.63 -26.20
C ASN A 131 -17.27 11.26 -27.67
N PRO A 132 -16.62 10.22 -28.26
CA PRO A 132 -16.81 9.88 -29.67
C PRO A 132 -18.24 9.43 -30.00
N ALA A 133 -19.07 9.13 -28.98
CA ALA A 133 -20.50 8.91 -29.14
C ALA A 133 -21.27 10.16 -29.59
N LYS A 134 -20.78 11.38 -29.30
CA LYS A 134 -21.44 12.63 -29.72
C LYS A 134 -21.11 13.07 -31.15
N SER A 135 -20.09 12.48 -31.79
CA SER A 135 -19.63 12.88 -33.13
C SER A 135 -20.11 11.97 -34.27
N ARG A 136 -20.71 10.82 -33.98
CA ARG A 136 -21.32 9.96 -35.01
C ARG A 136 -22.84 10.10 -34.97
N GLY A 137 -23.35 11.08 -35.72
CA GLY A 137 -24.78 11.17 -36.02
C GLY A 137 -25.18 10.02 -36.95
N GLY A 138 -25.81 8.99 -36.42
CA GLY A 138 -26.40 7.91 -37.20
C GLY A 138 -26.80 6.70 -36.36
N PRO A 139 -28.06 6.22 -36.42
CA PRO A 139 -28.50 5.02 -35.73
C PRO A 139 -28.07 3.77 -36.53
N GLY A 140 -26.92 3.20 -36.17
CA GLY A 140 -26.54 1.84 -36.58
C GLY A 140 -27.03 0.80 -35.58
N PRO A 141 -26.97 -0.51 -35.89
CA PRO A 141 -27.38 -1.58 -34.95
C PRO A 141 -26.60 -1.58 -33.62
N ASP A 142 -25.39 -1.01 -33.60
CA ASP A 142 -24.62 -0.74 -32.38
C ASP A 142 -25.23 0.35 -31.48
N TYR A 143 -26.19 1.14 -31.95
CA TYR A 143 -26.83 2.23 -31.20
C TYR A 143 -27.51 1.73 -29.92
N TYR A 144 -28.08 0.51 -29.94
CA TYR A 144 -28.76 -0.06 -28.78
C TYR A 144 -27.79 -0.68 -27.76
N LEU A 145 -26.68 -1.29 -28.20
CA LEU A 145 -25.60 -1.76 -27.31
C LEU A 145 -24.81 -0.59 -26.71
N LYS A 146 -24.61 0.48 -27.50
CA LYS A 146 -23.91 1.68 -27.09
C LYS A 146 -24.73 2.56 -26.16
N ASN A 147 -26.05 2.58 -26.29
CA ASN A 147 -26.93 3.18 -25.28
C ASN A 147 -26.98 2.34 -24.01
N TYR A 148 -26.82 1.01 -24.06
CA TYR A 148 -26.62 0.23 -22.84
C TYR A 148 -25.30 0.62 -22.16
N GLU A 149 -24.18 0.73 -22.89
CA GLU A 149 -22.90 1.21 -22.32
C GLU A 149 -22.93 2.68 -21.87
N ASP A 150 -23.76 3.54 -22.46
CA ASP A 150 -23.88 4.95 -22.04
C ASP A 150 -24.96 5.17 -20.95
N ASP A 151 -26.01 4.33 -20.85
CA ASP A 151 -27.00 4.35 -19.77
C ASP A 151 -26.53 3.58 -18.52
N ILE A 152 -25.66 2.57 -18.68
CA ILE A 152 -24.87 1.97 -17.58
C ILE A 152 -23.86 3.00 -17.03
N VAL A 153 -23.54 4.06 -17.77
CA VAL A 153 -22.43 4.98 -17.51
C VAL A 153 -22.84 6.46 -17.57
N ARG A 154 -24.09 6.78 -17.17
CA ARG A 154 -24.32 8.05 -16.46
C ARG A 154 -23.65 7.88 -15.11
N SER A 155 -22.64 8.68 -14.79
CA SER A 155 -21.91 8.66 -13.50
C SER A 155 -22.80 8.16 -12.35
N ASP A 156 -22.63 6.89 -11.96
CA ASP A 156 -23.47 6.20 -10.97
C ASP A 156 -23.40 6.83 -9.58
N ILE A 157 -22.52 7.81 -9.46
CA ILE A 157 -22.50 8.80 -8.42
C ILE A 157 -22.86 10.14 -9.07
N ALA A 158 -24.13 10.52 -8.99
CA ALA A 158 -24.55 11.88 -9.29
C ALA A 158 -24.36 12.72 -8.04
N LEU A 159 -23.38 13.63 -8.07
CA LEU A 159 -23.22 14.67 -7.06
C LEU A 159 -24.38 15.67 -7.15
N ASP A 160 -25.50 15.36 -6.51
CA ASP A 160 -26.58 16.32 -6.28
C ASP A 160 -26.21 17.20 -5.09
N LYS A 161 -25.71 18.41 -5.37
CA LYS A 161 -25.28 19.39 -4.36
C LYS A 161 -26.40 19.82 -3.40
N GLN A 162 -27.67 19.51 -3.68
CA GLN A 162 -28.81 19.87 -2.83
C GLN A 162 -29.36 18.71 -1.98
N LYS A 163 -29.02 17.44 -2.29
CA LYS A 163 -29.59 16.26 -1.60
C LYS A 163 -28.55 15.24 -1.09
N GLY A 164 -27.26 15.57 -1.16
CA GLY A 164 -26.17 14.65 -0.80
C GLY A 164 -25.89 13.62 -1.90
N CYS A 165 -24.88 12.77 -1.67
CA CYS A 165 -24.46 11.79 -2.65
C CYS A 165 -25.49 10.68 -2.86
N LYS A 166 -26.07 10.60 -4.07
CA LYS A 166 -26.93 9.49 -4.49
C LYS A 166 -26.09 8.47 -5.24
N ILE A 167 -25.96 7.29 -4.64
CA ILE A 167 -25.29 6.14 -5.25
C ILE A 167 -26.36 5.35 -6.01
N ALA A 168 -26.18 5.18 -7.30
CA ALA A 168 -27.07 4.37 -8.13
C ALA A 168 -27.06 2.92 -7.63
N GLN A 169 -28.24 2.29 -7.63
CA GLN A 169 -28.33 0.86 -7.40
C GLN A 169 -28.13 0.16 -8.74
N HIS A 170 -27.05 -0.61 -8.84
CA HIS A 170 -26.80 -1.46 -10.01
C HIS A 170 -27.52 -2.80 -9.87
N PRO A 171 -28.05 -3.35 -10.97
CA PRO A 171 -28.43 -4.77 -11.02
C PRO A 171 -27.21 -5.64 -10.73
N ASP A 172 -27.38 -6.75 -10.00
CA ASP A 172 -26.27 -7.64 -9.62
C ASP A 172 -25.47 -8.16 -10.82
N ILE A 173 -26.14 -8.37 -11.97
CA ILE A 173 -25.54 -8.79 -13.25
C ILE A 173 -24.45 -7.82 -13.71
N MET A 174 -24.62 -6.51 -13.49
CA MET A 174 -23.63 -5.51 -13.88
C MET A 174 -22.36 -5.62 -13.04
N LEU A 175 -22.52 -5.90 -11.75
CA LEU A 175 -21.39 -6.09 -10.85
C LEU A 175 -20.65 -7.39 -11.17
N GLU A 176 -21.37 -8.44 -11.55
CA GLU A 176 -20.78 -9.71 -11.98
C GLU A 176 -19.93 -9.54 -13.24
N LEU A 177 -20.43 -8.82 -14.25
CA LEU A 177 -19.67 -8.49 -15.46
C LEU A 177 -18.41 -7.66 -15.14
N GLN A 178 -18.50 -6.70 -14.22
CA GLN A 178 -17.34 -5.92 -13.78
C GLN A 178 -16.29 -6.81 -13.09
N ARG A 179 -16.72 -7.78 -12.28
CA ARG A 179 -15.85 -8.77 -11.64
C ARG A 179 -15.17 -9.68 -12.66
N GLU A 180 -15.88 -10.15 -13.67
CA GLU A 180 -15.28 -10.95 -14.74
C GLU A 180 -14.19 -10.18 -15.48
N LYS A 181 -14.45 -8.92 -15.85
CA LYS A 181 -13.46 -8.04 -16.48
C LYS A 181 -12.25 -7.80 -15.57
N ALA A 182 -12.50 -7.51 -14.29
CA ALA A 182 -11.45 -7.32 -13.29
C ALA A 182 -10.58 -8.57 -13.10
N ALA A 183 -11.19 -9.76 -13.09
CA ALA A 183 -10.51 -11.05 -12.97
C ALA A 183 -9.64 -11.36 -14.19
N GLN A 184 -10.12 -11.06 -15.41
CA GLN A 184 -9.32 -11.19 -16.63
C GLN A 184 -8.08 -10.29 -16.59
N MET A 185 -8.24 -9.06 -16.09
CA MET A 185 -7.15 -8.09 -15.98
C MET A 185 -6.16 -8.41 -14.85
N HIS A 186 -6.61 -9.11 -13.79
CA HIS A 186 -5.80 -9.38 -12.60
C HIS A 186 -4.45 -10.05 -12.92
N LEU A 187 -4.43 -11.05 -13.79
CA LEU A 187 -3.18 -11.73 -14.19
C LEU A 187 -2.20 -10.81 -14.94
N VAL A 188 -2.73 -9.88 -15.75
CA VAL A 188 -1.92 -8.88 -16.47
C VAL A 188 -1.26 -7.94 -15.45
N LEU A 189 -2.04 -7.44 -14.48
CA LEU A 189 -1.54 -6.52 -13.45
C LEU A 189 -0.46 -7.18 -12.58
N LEU A 190 -0.64 -8.45 -12.22
CA LEU A 190 0.37 -9.23 -11.50
C LEU A 190 1.64 -9.39 -12.35
N LYS A 191 1.53 -9.77 -13.62
CA LYS A 191 2.69 -9.95 -14.51
C LYS A 191 3.50 -8.66 -14.67
N GLU A 192 2.84 -7.52 -14.86
CA GLU A 192 3.50 -6.20 -14.90
C GLU A 192 4.21 -5.89 -13.57
N GLN A 193 3.56 -6.19 -12.44
CA GLN A 193 4.14 -5.97 -11.11
C GLN A 193 5.37 -6.85 -10.84
N PHE A 194 5.35 -8.12 -11.25
CA PHE A 194 6.49 -9.05 -11.11
C PHE A 194 7.64 -8.71 -12.04
N SER A 195 7.35 -8.38 -13.30
CA SER A 195 8.38 -7.99 -14.29
C SER A 195 8.90 -6.57 -14.09
N ASN A 196 8.25 -5.77 -13.26
CA ASN A 196 8.53 -4.35 -13.04
C ASN A 196 8.59 -3.53 -14.34
N THR A 197 7.77 -3.94 -15.31
CA THR A 197 7.64 -3.32 -16.63
C THR A 197 6.20 -2.88 -16.80
N TYR A 198 5.99 -1.59 -17.06
CA TYR A 198 4.66 -0.98 -17.10
C TYR A 198 4.38 -0.35 -18.46
N SER A 199 3.14 -0.52 -18.92
CA SER A 199 2.62 0.14 -20.11
C SER A 199 2.05 1.52 -19.78
N ASN A 200 1.97 2.40 -20.80
CA ASN A 200 1.31 3.70 -20.63
C ASN A 200 -0.18 3.51 -20.38
N LEU A 201 -0.71 4.26 -19.43
CA LEU A 201 -2.10 4.21 -19.00
C LEU A 201 -2.81 5.51 -19.38
N THR A 202 -4.01 5.41 -19.95
CA THR A 202 -4.78 6.60 -20.34
C THR A 202 -5.85 6.90 -19.29
N LEU A 203 -5.79 8.09 -18.69
CA LEU A 203 -6.86 8.64 -17.85
C LEU A 203 -7.82 9.45 -18.72
N THR A 204 -9.09 9.05 -18.76
CA THR A 204 -10.14 9.83 -19.43
C THR A 204 -10.80 10.82 -18.47
N ALA A 205 -11.48 11.83 -19.01
CA ALA A 205 -12.35 12.73 -18.25
C ALA A 205 -13.40 11.97 -17.41
N ARG A 206 -13.99 10.91 -17.98
CA ARG A 206 -14.97 10.04 -17.31
C ARG A 206 -14.34 9.28 -16.15
N SER A 207 -13.12 8.76 -16.32
CA SER A 207 -12.40 8.04 -15.28
C SER A 207 -12.07 8.95 -14.09
N LEU A 208 -11.65 10.18 -14.37
CA LEU A 208 -11.39 11.17 -13.31
C LEU A 208 -12.68 11.56 -12.56
N ASP A 209 -13.78 11.75 -13.28
CA ASP A 209 -15.09 12.06 -12.67
C ASP A 209 -15.50 10.94 -11.69
N LYS A 210 -15.36 9.65 -12.08
CA LYS A 210 -15.63 8.50 -11.19
C LYS A 210 -14.77 8.53 -9.92
N LEU A 211 -13.46 8.74 -10.08
CA LEU A 211 -12.52 8.78 -8.96
C LEU A 211 -12.82 9.92 -7.99
N TYR A 212 -13.03 11.14 -8.50
CA TYR A 212 -13.36 12.30 -7.68
C TYR A 212 -14.68 12.11 -6.95
N ASN A 213 -15.71 11.67 -7.67
CA ASN A 213 -17.03 11.44 -7.09
C ASN A 213 -17.00 10.39 -5.99
N PHE A 214 -16.24 9.31 -6.14
CA PHE A 214 -16.05 8.32 -5.07
C PHE A 214 -15.43 8.93 -3.81
N ALA A 215 -14.35 9.71 -3.95
CA ALA A 215 -13.69 10.36 -2.82
C ALA A 215 -14.65 11.32 -2.10
N ASP A 216 -15.23 12.26 -2.85
CA ASP A 216 -16.13 13.31 -2.34
C ASP A 216 -17.36 12.70 -1.66
N CYS A 217 -17.98 11.70 -2.28
CA CYS A 217 -19.13 10.98 -1.71
C CYS A 217 -18.81 10.13 -0.48
N SER A 218 -17.55 9.75 -0.33
CA SER A 218 -17.07 8.99 0.82
C SER A 218 -16.62 9.89 1.96
N GLY A 219 -16.67 11.23 1.80
CA GLY A 219 -16.13 12.17 2.78
C GLY A 219 -14.61 12.18 2.82
N LEU A 220 -13.96 11.74 1.74
CA LEU A 220 -12.51 11.67 1.61
C LEU A 220 -11.99 12.83 0.75
N HIS A 221 -10.81 13.35 1.10
CA HIS A 221 -10.15 14.37 0.29
C HIS A 221 -9.18 13.73 -0.72
N LEU A 222 -9.42 13.93 -2.01
CA LEU A 222 -8.59 13.35 -3.08
C LEU A 222 -7.23 14.05 -3.17
N ILE A 223 -6.16 13.27 -3.08
CA ILE A 223 -4.81 13.66 -3.48
C ILE A 223 -4.49 12.93 -4.79
N PHE A 224 -4.13 13.68 -5.84
CA PHE A 224 -3.83 13.12 -7.15
C PHE A 224 -2.36 13.33 -7.52
N ALA A 225 -1.62 12.24 -7.71
CA ALA A 225 -0.22 12.31 -8.13
C ALA A 225 -0.10 12.41 -9.65
N LEU A 226 0.64 13.42 -10.11
CA LEU A 226 0.88 13.69 -11.53
C LEU A 226 2.09 12.89 -12.03
N ASN A 227 2.10 12.61 -13.33
CA ASN A 227 3.20 11.94 -14.01
C ASN A 227 4.43 12.87 -14.12
N ALA A 228 5.53 12.49 -13.47
CA ALA A 228 6.81 13.20 -13.48
C ALA A 228 7.80 12.67 -14.52
N LEU A 229 7.50 11.59 -15.26
CA LEU A 229 8.36 11.04 -16.32
C LEU A 229 8.11 11.65 -17.71
N ARG A 230 7.11 12.53 -17.85
CA ARG A 230 6.97 13.42 -19.01
C ARG A 230 8.06 14.49 -18.98
N ARG A 231 9.06 14.37 -19.86
CA ARG A 231 10.30 15.15 -19.78
C ARG A 231 10.69 15.75 -21.13
N ASN A 232 11.22 16.97 -21.09
CA ASN A 232 11.84 17.62 -22.24
C ASN A 232 13.24 17.04 -22.51
N PRO A 233 13.87 17.35 -23.66
CA PRO A 233 15.23 16.91 -23.98
C PRO A 233 16.27 17.31 -22.91
N ASN A 234 16.10 18.48 -22.28
CA ASN A 234 16.97 18.97 -21.20
C ASN A 234 16.66 18.37 -19.80
N ASN A 235 15.84 17.33 -19.72
CA ASN A 235 15.40 16.68 -18.47
C ASN A 235 14.47 17.49 -17.54
N SER A 236 14.07 18.70 -17.93
CA SER A 236 12.99 19.42 -17.24
C SER A 236 11.65 18.73 -17.42
N TRP A 237 10.75 18.87 -16.44
CA TRP A 237 9.41 18.32 -16.52
C TRP A 237 8.55 19.01 -17.59
N ASN A 238 7.86 18.21 -18.40
CA ASN A 238 6.91 18.68 -19.39
C ASN A 238 5.50 18.69 -18.77
N SER A 239 5.04 19.88 -18.42
CA SER A 239 3.80 20.08 -17.68
C SER A 239 2.55 20.17 -18.55
N SER A 240 2.63 20.05 -19.88
CA SER A 240 1.49 20.27 -20.79
C SER A 240 0.33 19.29 -20.54
N ASN A 241 0.63 18.02 -20.25
CA ASN A 241 -0.40 17.03 -19.92
C ASN A 241 -1.05 17.31 -18.57
N ALA A 242 -0.23 17.60 -17.54
CA ALA A 242 -0.72 17.98 -16.22
C ALA A 242 -1.58 19.24 -16.27
N LEU A 243 -1.19 20.27 -17.02
CA LEU A 243 -1.97 21.49 -17.20
C LEU A 243 -3.35 21.20 -17.82
N SER A 244 -3.44 20.23 -18.74
CA SER A 244 -4.71 19.82 -19.33
C SER A 244 -5.63 19.16 -18.28
N LEU A 245 -5.07 18.31 -17.42
CA LEU A 245 -5.79 17.70 -16.30
C LEU A 245 -6.25 18.76 -15.28
N LEU A 246 -5.34 19.64 -14.85
CA LEU A 246 -5.65 20.74 -13.92
C LEU A 246 -6.78 21.63 -14.46
N LYS A 247 -6.75 22.00 -15.74
CA LYS A 247 -7.81 22.82 -16.36
C LYS A 247 -9.15 22.08 -16.37
N TYR A 248 -9.15 20.79 -16.69
CA TYR A 248 -10.37 19.98 -16.67
C TYR A 248 -10.95 19.90 -15.25
N SER A 249 -10.14 19.54 -14.25
CA SER A 249 -10.56 19.45 -12.85
C SER A 249 -11.07 20.80 -12.32
N ALA A 250 -10.40 21.90 -12.68
CA ALA A 250 -10.84 23.24 -12.31
C ALA A 250 -12.17 23.63 -12.96
N SER A 251 -12.42 23.23 -14.21
CA SER A 251 -13.70 23.46 -14.90
C SER A 251 -14.87 22.73 -14.22
N LYS A 252 -14.59 21.57 -13.60
CA LYS A 252 -15.53 20.80 -12.78
C LYS A 252 -15.61 21.29 -11.32
N LYS A 253 -14.76 22.25 -10.94
CA LYS A 253 -14.62 22.77 -9.56
C LYS A 253 -14.25 21.68 -8.55
N TYR A 254 -13.47 20.68 -8.98
CA TYR A 254 -13.00 19.62 -8.10
C TYR A 254 -11.96 20.14 -7.11
N ASN A 255 -12.16 19.86 -5.82
CA ASN A 255 -11.21 20.18 -4.77
C ASN A 255 -10.19 19.05 -4.61
N ILE A 256 -9.01 19.21 -5.21
CA ILE A 256 -7.98 18.18 -5.29
C ILE A 256 -6.67 18.76 -4.78
N SER A 257 -5.96 18.00 -3.94
CA SER A 257 -4.54 18.25 -3.63
C SER A 257 -3.64 17.46 -4.57
N TRP A 258 -2.40 17.90 -4.75
CA TRP A 258 -1.54 17.39 -5.82
C TRP A 258 -0.22 16.83 -5.30
N GLU A 259 0.33 15.88 -6.03
CA GLU A 259 1.70 15.40 -5.92
C GLU A 259 2.32 15.35 -7.33
N LEU A 260 3.64 15.14 -7.42
CA LEU A 260 4.34 14.93 -8.69
C LEU A 260 5.32 13.76 -8.57
N GLY A 261 4.98 12.67 -9.27
CA GLY A 261 5.76 11.44 -9.35
C GLY A 261 5.57 10.50 -8.16
N ASN A 262 6.01 9.26 -8.33
CA ASN A 262 6.04 8.23 -7.29
C ASN A 262 7.42 7.55 -7.24
N GLU A 263 8.09 7.61 -6.08
CA GLU A 263 9.43 7.04 -5.85
C GLU A 263 10.46 7.38 -6.96
N PRO A 264 10.74 8.68 -7.21
CA PRO A 264 11.66 9.12 -8.28
C PRO A 264 13.08 8.53 -8.16
N ASN A 265 13.47 8.06 -6.98
CA ASN A 265 14.69 7.29 -6.75
C ASN A 265 14.79 6.00 -7.59
N ASN A 266 13.68 5.46 -8.09
CA ASN A 266 13.62 4.21 -8.84
C ASN A 266 13.58 4.40 -10.37
N TYR A 267 13.49 5.64 -10.88
CA TYR A 267 13.31 5.91 -12.31
C TYR A 267 14.42 5.32 -13.19
N ARG A 268 15.66 5.30 -12.71
CA ARG A 268 16.79 4.74 -13.48
C ARG A 268 16.60 3.24 -13.73
N THR A 269 16.09 2.53 -12.74
CA THR A 269 15.81 1.08 -12.84
C THR A 269 14.55 0.82 -13.65
N LEU A 270 13.53 1.68 -13.54
CA LEU A 270 12.24 1.50 -14.23
C LEU A 270 12.29 1.80 -15.73
N ILE A 271 12.96 2.88 -16.13
CA ILE A 271 12.92 3.39 -17.51
C ILE A 271 14.28 3.90 -18.02
N GLY A 272 15.38 3.56 -17.34
CA GLY A 272 16.73 3.98 -17.75
C GLY A 272 17.04 5.47 -17.58
N ARG A 273 16.13 6.27 -17.00
CA ARG A 273 16.27 7.72 -16.85
C ARG A 273 16.39 8.12 -15.38
N SER A 274 17.28 9.06 -15.07
CA SER A 274 17.43 9.57 -13.70
C SER A 274 17.01 11.04 -13.60
N VAL A 275 16.42 11.38 -12.45
CA VAL A 275 16.08 12.76 -12.08
C VAL A 275 16.68 12.98 -10.69
N ASN A 276 17.60 13.94 -10.57
CA ASN A 276 18.20 14.26 -9.28
C ASN A 276 17.26 15.15 -8.45
N GLY A 277 17.54 15.24 -7.14
CA GLY A 277 16.70 15.99 -6.20
C GLY A 277 16.51 17.45 -6.59
N SER A 278 17.58 18.13 -7.03
CA SER A 278 17.53 19.54 -7.39
C SER A 278 16.65 19.79 -8.62
N GLN A 279 16.73 18.94 -9.65
CA GLN A 279 15.86 19.03 -10.82
C GLN A 279 14.41 18.74 -10.44
N LEU A 280 14.16 17.70 -9.63
CA LEU A 280 12.82 17.42 -9.14
C LEU A 280 12.24 18.60 -8.34
N GLY A 281 13.07 19.27 -7.53
CA GLY A 281 12.67 20.47 -6.82
C GLY A 281 12.24 21.60 -7.77
N LYS A 282 12.98 21.83 -8.87
CA LYS A 282 12.57 22.79 -9.90
C LYS A 282 11.24 22.42 -10.56
N ASP A 283 11.01 21.13 -10.80
CA ASP A 283 9.74 20.64 -11.35
C ASP A 283 8.57 20.92 -10.39
N TYR A 284 8.77 20.76 -9.08
CA TYR A 284 7.77 21.09 -8.05
C TYR A 284 7.48 22.58 -7.95
N ILE A 285 8.51 23.44 -8.08
CA ILE A 285 8.31 24.90 -8.17
C ILE A 285 7.47 25.24 -9.40
N GLN A 286 7.76 24.64 -10.55
CA GLN A 286 6.96 24.82 -11.76
C GLN A 286 5.50 24.39 -11.55
N LEU A 287 5.25 23.24 -10.92
CA LEU A 287 3.91 22.78 -10.59
C LEU A 287 3.19 23.76 -9.64
N ARG A 288 3.86 24.24 -8.58
CA ARG A 288 3.29 25.25 -7.67
C ARG A 288 2.85 26.51 -8.43
N SER A 289 3.67 27.01 -9.34
CA SER A 289 3.31 28.16 -10.19
C SER A 289 2.09 27.88 -11.06
N LEU A 290 1.98 26.69 -11.66
CA LEU A 290 0.79 26.32 -12.45
C LEU A 290 -0.49 26.26 -11.61
N LEU A 291 -0.40 25.72 -10.38
CA LEU A 291 -1.54 25.69 -9.44
C LEU A 291 -1.97 27.12 -9.07
N GLN A 292 -1.02 28.01 -8.82
CA GLN A 292 -1.29 29.42 -8.49
C GLN A 292 -1.98 30.20 -9.61
N LEU A 293 -1.71 29.87 -10.87
CA LEU A 293 -2.36 30.48 -12.03
C LEU A 293 -3.83 30.07 -12.19
N ILE A 294 -4.23 28.93 -11.61
CA ILE A 294 -5.60 28.43 -11.70
C ILE A 294 -6.34 28.81 -10.43
N ARG A 295 -7.30 29.73 -10.52
CA ARG A 295 -8.02 30.29 -9.36
C ARG A 295 -8.49 29.24 -8.34
N THR A 296 -9.09 28.14 -8.83
CA THR A 296 -9.57 27.01 -8.00
C THR A 296 -8.45 26.33 -7.20
N TYR A 297 -7.22 26.31 -7.72
CA TYR A 297 -6.07 25.64 -7.11
C TYR A 297 -5.01 26.58 -6.55
N SER A 298 -5.30 27.88 -6.51
CA SER A 298 -4.37 28.90 -5.99
C SER A 298 -3.92 28.65 -4.55
N LYS A 299 -4.76 27.95 -3.77
CA LYS A 299 -4.49 27.51 -2.39
C LYS A 299 -4.49 25.99 -2.23
N ALA A 300 -4.44 25.22 -3.33
CA ALA A 300 -4.41 23.77 -3.24
C ALA A 300 -3.11 23.29 -2.59
N ASN A 301 -3.19 22.23 -1.80
CA ASN A 301 -2.01 21.66 -1.20
C ASN A 301 -1.19 20.87 -2.24
N LEU A 302 0.13 20.90 -2.07
CA LEU A 302 1.11 20.17 -2.86
C LEU A 302 2.01 19.39 -1.92
N TYR A 303 2.05 18.07 -2.08
CA TYR A 303 2.86 17.17 -1.25
C TYR A 303 3.93 16.48 -2.11
N GLY A 304 5.05 16.09 -1.50
CA GLY A 304 6.14 15.43 -2.22
C GLY A 304 7.41 15.30 -1.37
N PRO A 305 8.50 14.72 -1.89
CA PRO A 305 8.68 14.20 -3.25
C PRO A 305 8.29 12.72 -3.41
N ASN A 306 7.62 12.14 -2.42
CA ASN A 306 7.21 10.73 -2.38
C ASN A 306 8.37 9.75 -2.65
N ILE A 307 9.47 9.93 -1.93
CA ILE A 307 10.64 9.04 -2.04
C ILE A 307 10.40 7.68 -1.39
N GLY A 308 11.11 6.66 -1.85
CA GLY A 308 11.11 5.34 -1.23
C GLY A 308 11.87 5.29 0.11
N ARG A 309 12.22 4.08 0.54
CA ARG A 309 12.98 3.85 1.79
C ARG A 309 14.28 4.68 1.83
N PRO A 310 14.63 5.33 2.96
CA PRO A 310 15.77 6.25 3.06
C PRO A 310 17.15 5.53 3.10
N ARG A 311 17.52 4.94 1.96
CA ARG A 311 18.88 4.48 1.66
C ARG A 311 19.75 5.68 1.26
N LYS A 312 21.07 5.50 1.21
CA LYS A 312 22.04 6.59 0.97
C LYS A 312 21.73 7.45 -0.27
N ASN A 313 21.41 6.82 -1.39
CA ASN A 313 21.06 7.50 -2.64
C ASN A 313 19.71 8.23 -2.56
N VAL A 314 18.75 7.68 -1.81
CA VAL A 314 17.43 8.27 -1.61
C VAL A 314 17.51 9.50 -0.72
N ILE A 315 18.34 9.44 0.34
CA ILE A 315 18.63 10.60 1.19
C ILE A 315 19.30 11.72 0.38
N ALA A 316 20.27 11.41 -0.48
CA ALA A 316 20.88 12.42 -1.35
C ALA A 316 19.87 13.09 -2.31
N LEU A 317 18.89 12.31 -2.82
CA LEU A 317 17.78 12.86 -3.60
C LEU A 317 16.92 13.81 -2.74
N LEU A 318 16.55 13.39 -1.53
CA LEU A 318 15.78 14.22 -0.61
C LEU A 318 16.51 15.52 -0.23
N GLU A 319 17.81 15.46 0.07
CA GLU A 319 18.62 16.64 0.38
C GLU A 319 18.63 17.65 -0.79
N GLY A 320 18.87 17.17 -2.01
CA GLY A 320 18.81 18.01 -3.21
C GLY A 320 17.42 18.61 -3.44
N PHE A 321 16.37 17.83 -3.19
CA PHE A 321 14.98 18.29 -3.30
C PHE A 321 14.65 19.36 -2.25
N MET A 322 14.93 19.09 -0.97
CA MET A 322 14.63 20.00 0.14
C MET A 322 15.38 21.33 0.01
N LYS A 323 16.63 21.30 -0.48
CA LYS A 323 17.41 22.50 -0.77
C LYS A 323 16.72 23.44 -1.79
N VAL A 324 15.95 22.89 -2.73
CA VAL A 324 15.32 23.66 -3.81
C VAL A 324 13.85 23.96 -3.51
N ALA A 325 13.08 22.96 -3.08
CA ALA A 325 11.62 23.02 -3.00
C ALA A 325 11.04 22.67 -1.62
N GLY A 326 11.86 22.58 -0.56
CA GLY A 326 11.38 22.23 0.79
C GLY A 326 10.30 23.18 1.34
N SER A 327 10.36 24.46 1.00
CA SER A 327 9.35 25.46 1.35
C SER A 327 8.13 25.45 0.41
N THR A 328 8.25 24.85 -0.77
CA THR A 328 7.20 24.83 -1.80
C THR A 328 6.11 23.81 -1.51
N VAL A 329 6.47 22.68 -0.89
CA VAL A 329 5.52 21.62 -0.49
C VAL A 329 4.92 21.88 0.88
N ASP A 330 3.68 21.46 1.08
CA ASP A 330 2.95 21.61 2.34
C ASP A 330 3.38 20.53 3.35
N ALA A 331 3.71 19.32 2.87
CA ALA A 331 4.29 18.24 3.65
C ALA A 331 5.35 17.48 2.84
N VAL A 332 6.35 16.94 3.55
CA VAL A 332 7.37 16.07 2.97
C VAL A 332 6.91 14.62 3.05
N THR A 333 6.94 13.92 1.93
CA THR A 333 6.35 12.59 1.81
C THR A 333 7.36 11.53 1.41
N TRP A 334 7.21 10.35 2.00
CA TRP A 334 8.06 9.18 1.74
C TRP A 334 7.30 7.87 1.95
N GLN A 335 7.86 6.74 1.52
CA GLN A 335 7.24 5.43 1.60
C GLN A 335 8.04 4.44 2.47
N HIS A 336 7.32 3.53 3.14
CA HIS A 336 7.91 2.47 3.94
C HIS A 336 7.14 1.15 3.76
N TYR A 337 7.85 0.13 3.30
CA TYR A 337 7.36 -1.25 3.33
C TYR A 337 8.22 -2.07 4.29
N TYR A 338 7.67 -3.10 4.91
CA TYR A 338 8.43 -3.97 5.82
C TYR A 338 9.17 -5.13 5.12
N ILE A 339 8.68 -5.59 3.96
CA ILE A 339 9.19 -6.80 3.32
C ILE A 339 10.39 -6.54 2.41
N ASP A 340 11.45 -7.28 2.70
CA ASP A 340 12.66 -7.49 1.88
C ASP A 340 13.11 -8.96 2.08
N GLY A 341 12.16 -9.91 1.96
CA GLY A 341 12.38 -11.34 2.24
C GLY A 341 12.50 -11.75 3.72
N ARG A 342 12.42 -10.79 4.66
CA ARG A 342 12.61 -11.02 6.11
C ARG A 342 11.36 -11.29 6.92
N VAL A 343 10.19 -11.07 6.32
CA VAL A 343 8.89 -11.37 6.93
C VAL A 343 8.24 -12.40 6.05
N SER A 344 8.26 -13.65 6.51
CA SER A 344 7.74 -14.82 5.80
C SER A 344 6.73 -15.61 6.62
N LYS A 345 6.57 -15.26 7.91
CA LYS A 345 5.66 -15.93 8.85
C LYS A 345 4.98 -14.91 9.75
N VAL A 346 3.80 -15.26 10.26
CA VAL A 346 3.02 -14.44 11.22
C VAL A 346 3.86 -13.96 12.41
N THR A 347 4.72 -14.82 12.96
CA THR A 347 5.57 -14.48 14.11
C THR A 347 6.57 -13.36 13.83
N ASP A 348 6.88 -13.09 12.56
CA ASP A 348 7.75 -11.99 12.18
C ASP A 348 7.08 -10.62 12.40
N PHE A 349 5.75 -10.53 12.35
CA PHE A 349 5.01 -9.28 12.60
C PHE A 349 5.15 -8.76 14.03
N LEU A 350 5.53 -9.63 14.96
CA LEU A 350 5.74 -9.29 16.37
C LEU A 350 7.21 -8.94 16.69
N LYS A 351 8.12 -8.98 15.70
CA LYS A 351 9.53 -8.66 15.92
C LYS A 351 9.74 -7.16 16.10
N THR A 352 10.18 -6.76 17.29
CA THR A 352 10.50 -5.36 17.64
C THR A 352 11.49 -4.71 16.69
N ARG A 353 12.45 -5.47 16.14
CA ARG A 353 13.44 -5.01 15.16
C ARG A 353 12.81 -4.36 13.92
N LEU A 354 11.59 -4.75 13.53
CA LEU A 354 10.88 -4.11 12.42
C LEU A 354 10.56 -2.65 12.75
N LEU A 355 10.11 -2.39 13.97
CA LEU A 355 9.84 -1.04 14.47
C LEU A 355 11.11 -0.24 14.68
N ASP A 356 12.18 -0.86 15.17
CA ASP A 356 13.49 -0.19 15.33
C ASP A 356 13.99 0.31 13.97
N THR A 357 13.83 -0.52 12.93
CA THR A 357 14.17 -0.15 11.55
C THR A 357 13.33 1.03 11.07
N LEU A 358 12.02 1.04 11.33
CA LEU A 358 11.16 2.17 10.99
C LEU A 358 11.57 3.45 11.75
N SER A 359 11.85 3.33 13.05
CA SER A 359 12.32 4.40 13.93
C SER A 359 13.62 5.03 13.43
N ASP A 360 14.58 4.21 12.99
CA ASP A 360 15.81 4.68 12.35
C ASP A 360 15.55 5.43 11.03
N GLN A 361 14.61 4.94 10.23
CA GLN A 361 14.26 5.57 8.95
C GLN A 361 13.58 6.92 9.17
N ILE A 362 12.65 7.02 10.12
CA ILE A 362 11.99 8.28 10.50
C ILE A 362 13.04 9.30 10.95
N ARG A 363 14.00 8.91 11.82
CA ARG A 363 15.08 9.80 12.27
C ARG A 363 15.90 10.36 11.11
N LYS A 364 16.21 9.54 10.09
CA LYS A 364 16.95 9.99 8.90
C LYS A 364 16.19 11.03 8.10
N ILE A 365 14.89 10.80 7.86
CA ILE A 365 14.03 11.75 7.15
C ILE A 365 13.91 13.06 7.95
N GLN A 366 13.59 12.96 9.24
CA GLN A 366 13.48 14.12 10.14
C GLN A 366 14.75 14.96 10.17
N LYS A 367 15.93 14.32 10.20
CA LYS A 367 17.22 15.02 10.15
C LYS A 367 17.35 15.88 8.90
N VAL A 368 17.07 15.33 7.71
CA VAL A 368 17.13 16.08 6.45
C VAL A 368 16.10 17.21 6.45
N VAL A 369 14.84 16.90 6.77
CA VAL A 369 13.75 17.89 6.76
C VAL A 369 14.03 19.05 7.71
N ASN A 370 14.45 18.77 8.94
CA ASN A 370 14.76 19.80 9.94
C ASN A 370 16.03 20.61 9.60
N THR A 371 16.94 20.07 8.78
CA THR A 371 18.12 20.83 8.34
C THR A 371 17.74 21.93 7.35
N TYR A 372 16.80 21.66 6.43
CA TYR A 372 16.45 22.58 5.35
C TYR A 372 15.16 23.38 5.60
N THR A 373 14.19 22.80 6.32
CA THR A 373 12.88 23.43 6.60
C THR A 373 12.34 22.96 7.96
N PRO A 374 12.90 23.46 9.08
CA PRO A 374 12.45 23.13 10.43
C PRO A 374 10.93 23.26 10.60
N GLY A 375 10.31 22.26 11.25
CA GLY A 375 8.86 22.26 11.53
C GLY A 375 7.98 21.87 10.34
N LYS A 376 8.55 21.61 9.15
CA LYS A 376 7.78 21.08 8.02
C LYS A 376 7.17 19.72 8.38
N LYS A 377 5.88 19.55 8.06
CA LYS A 377 5.15 18.30 8.29
C LYS A 377 5.75 17.16 7.47
N ILE A 378 5.75 15.96 8.04
CA ILE A 378 6.25 14.75 7.39
C ILE A 378 5.14 13.71 7.38
N TRP A 379 4.86 13.18 6.21
CA TRP A 379 3.83 12.18 5.95
C TRP A 379 4.46 10.89 5.45
N LEU A 380 3.83 9.76 5.78
CA LEU A 380 4.24 8.44 5.30
C LEU A 380 3.18 7.91 4.33
N GLU A 381 3.47 7.98 3.04
CA GLU A 381 2.52 7.77 1.94
C GLU A 381 2.74 6.45 1.21
N GLY A 382 2.48 5.33 1.90
CA GLY A 382 2.73 4.01 1.37
C GLY A 382 3.29 3.12 2.46
N VAL A 383 2.42 2.78 3.42
CA VAL A 383 2.70 1.75 4.43
C VAL A 383 2.00 0.47 4.02
N GLY A 384 2.78 -0.60 3.90
CA GLY A 384 2.26 -1.93 3.60
C GLY A 384 3.29 -2.99 3.94
N VAL A 385 2.85 -4.25 3.94
CA VAL A 385 3.75 -5.35 4.24
C VAL A 385 4.75 -5.51 3.09
N THR A 386 4.30 -5.47 1.82
CA THR A 386 5.17 -5.53 0.62
C THR A 386 4.89 -4.41 -0.37
N SER A 387 5.90 -4.05 -1.17
CA SER A 387 5.75 -3.24 -2.39
C SER A 387 5.36 -4.05 -3.64
N SER A 388 5.15 -5.37 -3.48
CA SER A 388 4.91 -6.36 -4.53
C SER A 388 3.54 -7.07 -4.39
N GLY A 389 2.57 -6.44 -3.73
CA GLY A 389 1.19 -6.94 -3.72
C GLY A 389 0.86 -7.93 -2.60
N GLY A 390 1.57 -7.90 -1.47
CA GLY A 390 1.33 -8.76 -0.31
C GLY A 390 1.72 -10.23 -0.52
N MET A 391 1.73 -11.00 0.56
CA MET A 391 1.78 -12.46 0.51
C MET A 391 0.45 -13.00 1.02
N ASN A 392 -0.17 -13.90 0.26
CA ASN A 392 -1.39 -14.60 0.67
C ASN A 392 -1.22 -15.24 2.04
N ASN A 393 -2.26 -15.16 2.88
CA ASN A 393 -2.33 -15.70 4.24
C ASN A 393 -1.40 -15.02 5.27
N LEU A 394 -0.84 -13.85 4.94
CA LEU A 394 -0.09 -13.02 5.88
C LEU A 394 -0.68 -11.62 5.93
N SER A 395 -0.62 -10.91 4.80
CA SER A 395 -1.00 -9.49 4.70
C SER A 395 -2.49 -9.20 4.89
N ASP A 396 -3.32 -10.20 4.67
CA ASP A 396 -4.79 -10.20 4.69
C ASP A 396 -5.37 -10.86 5.95
N SER A 397 -4.51 -11.19 6.93
CA SER A 397 -4.89 -11.90 8.14
C SER A 397 -4.96 -10.99 9.36
N TYR A 398 -5.69 -11.41 10.40
CA TYR A 398 -5.72 -10.73 11.71
C TYR A 398 -4.34 -10.43 12.27
N ALA A 399 -3.35 -11.28 12.00
CA ALA A 399 -1.98 -11.07 12.46
C ALA A 399 -1.35 -9.79 11.88
N ALA A 400 -1.70 -9.39 10.66
CA ALA A 400 -1.21 -8.14 10.06
C ALA A 400 -1.64 -6.91 10.88
N GLY A 401 -2.76 -7.01 11.61
CA GLY A 401 -3.25 -5.99 12.52
C GLY A 401 -2.24 -5.62 13.63
N PHE A 402 -1.46 -6.58 14.14
CA PHE A 402 -0.44 -6.29 15.15
C PHE A 402 0.65 -5.38 14.60
N LEU A 403 1.18 -5.69 13.41
CA LEU A 403 2.18 -4.85 12.78
C LEU A 403 1.59 -3.48 12.48
N TRP A 404 0.40 -3.44 11.86
CA TRP A 404 -0.27 -2.19 11.48
C TRP A 404 -0.53 -1.26 12.67
N LEU A 405 -1.15 -1.75 13.74
CA LEU A 405 -1.48 -0.95 14.92
C LEU A 405 -0.23 -0.42 15.61
N ASN A 406 0.82 -1.23 15.68
CA ASN A 406 2.08 -0.85 16.30
C ASN A 406 2.84 0.19 15.44
N THR A 407 2.78 0.05 14.12
CA THR A 407 3.26 1.07 13.17
C THR A 407 2.55 2.40 13.40
N LEU A 408 1.21 2.41 13.49
CA LEU A 408 0.44 3.64 13.75
C LEU A 408 0.84 4.31 15.06
N GLY A 409 0.93 3.55 16.16
CA GLY A 409 1.35 4.07 17.46
C GLY A 409 2.75 4.69 17.44
N LEU A 410 3.71 4.02 16.80
CA LEU A 410 5.07 4.53 16.64
C LEU A 410 5.11 5.82 15.81
N LEU A 411 4.39 5.86 14.69
CA LEU A 411 4.34 7.01 13.78
C LEU A 411 3.73 8.23 14.47
N ALA A 412 2.61 8.05 15.18
CA ALA A 412 1.98 9.11 15.95
C ALA A 412 2.92 9.66 17.03
N ASN A 413 3.58 8.79 17.79
CA ASN A 413 4.53 9.18 18.83
C ASN A 413 5.74 9.94 18.27
N GLN A 414 6.21 9.57 17.08
CA GLN A 414 7.35 10.23 16.43
C GLN A 414 6.97 11.48 15.62
N GLY A 415 5.69 11.89 15.62
CA GLY A 415 5.24 13.13 14.98
C GLY A 415 5.11 13.04 13.47
N ILE A 416 4.87 11.84 12.92
CA ILE A 416 4.37 11.70 11.55
C ILE A 416 2.90 12.13 11.56
N ASP A 417 2.55 13.03 10.64
CA ASP A 417 1.30 13.78 10.71
C ASP A 417 0.15 13.07 9.98
N VAL A 418 0.47 12.33 8.91
CA VAL A 418 -0.46 11.51 8.11
C VAL A 418 0.23 10.21 7.69
N VAL A 419 -0.53 9.12 7.69
CA VAL A 419 -0.14 7.77 7.27
C VAL A 419 -1.11 7.27 6.23
N VAL A 420 -0.63 7.01 5.02
CA VAL A 420 -1.45 6.47 3.93
C VAL A 420 -1.21 4.97 3.81
N ARG A 421 -2.27 4.18 4.06
CA ARG A 421 -2.29 2.72 3.92
C ARG A 421 -2.34 2.35 2.44
N HIS A 422 -1.34 1.57 2.01
CA HIS A 422 -1.32 0.93 0.70
C HIS A 422 -1.84 -0.52 0.85
N SER A 423 -3.08 -0.85 0.45
CA SER A 423 -4.10 -0.04 -0.26
C SER A 423 -5.50 -0.18 0.35
N PHE A 424 -6.46 0.67 -0.05
CA PHE A 424 -7.88 0.46 0.28
C PHE A 424 -8.46 -0.69 -0.53
N LEU A 425 -8.30 -0.64 -1.86
CA LEU A 425 -8.69 -1.66 -2.83
C LEU A 425 -7.55 -1.77 -3.85
N ASP A 426 -7.17 -2.99 -4.22
CA ASP A 426 -6.13 -3.26 -5.22
C ASP A 426 -6.25 -4.69 -5.77
N HIS A 427 -5.55 -4.97 -6.87
CA HIS A 427 -5.43 -6.31 -7.42
C HIS A 427 -4.51 -7.23 -6.60
N GLY A 428 -3.66 -6.70 -5.70
CA GLY A 428 -2.83 -7.52 -4.80
C GLY A 428 -3.55 -8.04 -3.56
N HIS A 429 -2.78 -8.39 -2.51
CA HIS A 429 -3.23 -8.97 -1.23
C HIS A 429 -2.98 -8.05 -0.01
N ASN A 430 -2.67 -6.77 -0.24
CA ASN A 430 -2.46 -5.78 0.84
C ASN A 430 -3.67 -4.82 1.00
N HIS A 431 -4.77 -5.07 0.29
CA HIS A 431 -5.98 -4.26 0.32
C HIS A 431 -6.70 -4.39 1.67
N LEU A 432 -7.42 -3.34 2.09
CA LEU A 432 -8.32 -3.41 3.25
C LEU A 432 -9.67 -4.03 2.89
N VAL A 433 -10.03 -3.99 1.61
CA VAL A 433 -11.30 -4.49 1.09
C VAL A 433 -11.02 -5.40 -0.10
N ASP A 434 -11.57 -6.61 -0.07
CA ASP A 434 -11.40 -7.59 -1.14
C ASP A 434 -12.23 -7.26 -2.39
N GLN A 435 -12.05 -8.04 -3.46
CA GLN A 435 -12.77 -7.88 -4.74
C GLN A 435 -14.29 -8.16 -4.63
N ASN A 436 -14.71 -8.81 -3.54
CA ASN A 436 -16.12 -9.03 -3.21
C ASN A 436 -16.70 -7.93 -2.31
N PHE A 437 -15.89 -6.90 -2.04
CA PHE A 437 -16.17 -5.77 -1.16
C PHE A 437 -16.36 -6.17 0.30
N ASN A 438 -15.74 -7.25 0.74
CA ASN A 438 -15.67 -7.62 2.15
C ASN A 438 -14.48 -6.90 2.80
N PRO A 439 -14.67 -6.27 3.97
CA PRO A 439 -13.56 -5.75 4.74
C PRO A 439 -12.71 -6.90 5.30
N LEU A 440 -11.39 -6.75 5.21
CA LEU A 440 -10.43 -7.65 5.82
C LEU A 440 -10.07 -7.17 7.25
N PRO A 441 -9.53 -8.06 8.10
CA PRO A 441 -8.95 -7.67 9.40
C PRO A 441 -7.81 -6.65 9.26
#